data_AF-A0A812RA60-F1
#
_entry.id   AF-A0A812RA60-F1
#
_cell.length_a   1.000
_cell.length_b   1.000
_cell.length_c   1.000
_cell.angle_alpha   90.00
_cell.angle_beta   90.00
_cell.angle_gamma   90.00
#
_symmetry.space_group_name_H-M   'P 1'
#
loop_
_entity.id
_entity.type
_entity.pdbx_description
1 polymer ?
#
loop_
_entity_poly.entity_id
_entity_poly.type
_entity_poly.pdbx_seq_one_letter_code
_entity_poly.pdbx_strand_id
1 'polypeptide(L)'
;HRASELLSITVGTQSISPFYWAIDSGATVCAVAMLEDLLTIRADRDVYYYGYDTLFTRHPEAVQRLCATAPTLMPTLLDGLVWRSRQTREGFRRVNYYVKHLIQDLDGNLSMNLEWLVAHGDPKIIRHPTVVMFADLLWYKLASYKFVLSKLYFLLMLVIFITSQAIIPNHTGQQQTREELLAIETCETNEPECTCHRESKPLDI
;
A
#
# COMPACT_ATOMS: atom_id res chain seq x y z
N HIS A 1 0.48 -30.70 19.49
CA HIS A 1 1.31 -31.84 19.92
C HIS A 1 2.32 -32.23 18.85
N ARG A 2 1.90 -32.62 17.63
CA ARG A 2 2.86 -33.02 16.57
C ARG A 2 3.80 -31.89 16.13
N ALA A 3 3.26 -30.68 15.90
CA ALA A 3 4.06 -29.50 15.56
C ALA A 3 5.14 -29.20 16.62
N SER A 4 4.75 -29.27 17.89
CA SER A 4 5.65 -29.02 19.01
C SER A 4 6.73 -30.10 19.13
N GLU A 5 6.43 -31.37 18.85
CA GLU A 5 7.43 -32.45 18.84
C GLU A 5 8.45 -32.27 17.71
N LEU A 6 8.00 -31.83 16.53
CA LEU A 6 8.90 -31.57 15.40
C LEU A 6 9.77 -30.34 15.61
N LEU A 7 9.26 -29.31 16.29
CA LEU A 7 9.97 -28.05 16.51
C LEU A 7 10.77 -28.02 17.81
N SER A 8 10.50 -28.93 18.75
CA SER A 8 11.21 -29.02 20.02
C SER A 8 11.44 -30.48 20.40
N ILE A 9 12.72 -30.85 20.45
CA ILE A 9 13.18 -32.10 21.05
C ILE A 9 14.08 -31.72 22.23
N THR A 10 13.75 -32.23 23.41
CA THR A 10 14.56 -32.03 24.61
C THR A 10 15.58 -33.16 24.71
N VAL A 11 16.86 -32.79 24.72
CA VAL A 11 17.97 -33.74 24.95
C VAL A 11 18.69 -33.28 26.22
N GLY A 12 18.49 -34.01 27.32
CA GLY A 12 19.01 -33.63 28.63
C GLY A 12 18.43 -32.29 29.10
N THR A 13 19.27 -31.26 29.25
CA THR A 13 18.88 -29.91 29.69
C THR A 13 18.66 -28.92 28.55
N GLN A 14 18.88 -29.33 27.29
CA GLN A 14 18.77 -28.44 26.13
C GLN A 14 17.55 -28.77 25.27
N SER A 15 16.88 -27.74 24.77
CA SER A 15 15.82 -27.86 23.78
C SER A 15 16.36 -27.51 22.39
N ILE A 16 16.42 -28.50 21.50
CA ILE A 16 16.90 -28.34 20.13
C ILE A 16 15.69 -28.29 19.21
N SER A 17 15.75 -27.45 18.18
CA SER A 17 14.77 -27.48 17.11
C SER A 17 15.32 -28.26 15.92
N PRO A 18 14.79 -29.46 15.62
CA PRO A 18 15.17 -30.24 14.45
C PRO A 18 15.07 -29.45 13.14
N PHE A 19 14.07 -28.59 13.02
CA PHE A 19 13.87 -27.73 11.85
C PHE A 19 15.04 -26.76 11.65
N TYR A 20 15.42 -26.00 12.68
CA TYR A 20 16.57 -25.09 12.59
C TYR A 20 17.88 -25.84 12.42
N TRP A 21 18.03 -27.00 13.06
CA TRP A 21 19.22 -27.83 12.86
C TRP A 21 19.32 -28.33 11.40
N ALA A 22 18.21 -28.72 10.77
CA ALA A 22 18.19 -29.09 9.36
C ALA A 22 18.59 -27.92 8.45
N ILE A 23 18.18 -26.68 8.78
CA ILE A 23 18.61 -25.47 8.06
C ILE A 23 20.11 -25.23 8.24
N ASP A 24 20.61 -25.26 9.47
CA ASP A 24 22.02 -24.96 9.78
C ASP A 24 23.00 -26.01 9.24
N SER A 25 22.57 -27.28 9.19
CA SER A 25 23.34 -28.37 8.60
C SER A 25 23.28 -28.41 7.07
N GLY A 26 22.47 -27.56 6.43
CA GLY A 26 22.28 -27.55 4.99
C GLY A 26 21.44 -28.72 4.45
N ALA A 27 20.75 -29.47 5.31
CA ALA A 27 19.85 -30.56 4.95
C ALA A 27 18.51 -30.02 4.40
N THR A 28 18.57 -29.31 3.28
CA THR A 28 17.43 -28.59 2.69
C THR A 28 16.25 -29.49 2.36
N VAL A 29 16.49 -30.72 1.86
CA VAL A 29 15.42 -31.68 1.54
C VAL A 29 14.62 -32.06 2.80
N CYS A 30 15.31 -32.30 3.91
CA CYS A 30 14.66 -32.58 5.19
C CYS A 30 13.88 -31.35 5.69
N ALA A 31 14.48 -30.15 5.59
CA ALA A 31 13.81 -28.91 5.98
C ALA A 31 12.55 -28.64 5.13
N VAL A 32 12.58 -28.89 3.81
CA VAL A 32 11.39 -28.83 2.94
C VAL A 32 10.32 -29.79 3.43
N ALA A 33 10.66 -31.07 3.61
CA ALA A 33 9.70 -32.09 4.02
C ALA A 33 9.07 -31.78 5.39
N MET A 34 9.87 -31.29 6.34
CA MET A 34 9.40 -30.83 7.65
C MET A 34 8.43 -29.66 7.53
N LEU A 35 8.74 -28.68 6.68
CA LEU A 35 7.92 -27.50 6.48
C LEU A 35 6.59 -27.83 5.79
N GLU A 36 6.63 -28.68 4.77
CA GLU A 36 5.43 -29.19 4.10
C GLU A 36 4.55 -29.97 5.06
N ASP A 37 5.10 -30.85 5.90
CA ASP A 37 4.32 -31.59 6.90
C ASP A 37 3.67 -30.66 7.94
N LEU A 38 4.40 -29.63 8.38
CA LEU A 38 3.93 -28.67 9.37
C LEU A 38 2.83 -27.76 8.83
N LEU A 39 2.97 -27.31 7.57
CA LEU A 39 2.04 -26.37 6.92
C LEU A 39 0.94 -27.08 6.12
N THR A 40 0.93 -28.41 6.06
CA THR A 40 -0.21 -29.15 5.47
C THR A 40 -1.39 -29.14 6.43
N ILE A 41 -2.52 -28.58 5.99
CA ILE A 41 -3.78 -28.69 6.73
C ILE A 41 -4.26 -30.14 6.65
N ARG A 42 -4.34 -30.82 7.79
CA ARG A 42 -4.89 -32.17 7.90
C ARG A 42 -6.11 -32.16 8.79
N ALA A 43 -7.17 -32.80 8.33
CA ALA A 43 -8.33 -33.07 9.15
C ALA A 43 -8.13 -34.42 9.85
N ASP A 44 -8.23 -34.43 11.18
CA ASP A 44 -8.49 -35.64 11.96
C ASP A 44 -9.95 -35.62 12.45
N ARG A 45 -10.40 -36.72 13.06
CA ARG A 45 -11.81 -37.02 13.39
C ARG A 45 -12.57 -35.84 14.04
N ASP A 46 -11.91 -35.06 14.88
CA ASP A 46 -12.51 -33.93 15.61
C ASP A 46 -11.75 -32.59 15.49
N VAL A 47 -10.56 -32.54 14.87
CA VAL A 47 -9.70 -31.33 14.87
C VAL A 47 -8.95 -31.15 13.54
N TYR A 48 -8.89 -29.92 13.05
CA TYR A 48 -7.98 -29.53 11.96
C TYR A 48 -6.61 -29.19 12.53
N TYR A 49 -5.60 -29.91 12.09
CA TYR A 49 -4.21 -29.62 12.41
C TYR A 49 -3.58 -28.73 11.32
N TYR A 50 -3.01 -27.61 11.76
CA TYR A 50 -2.23 -26.71 10.92
C TYR A 50 -1.18 -26.01 11.80
N GLY A 51 0.10 -26.36 11.60
CA GLY A 51 1.19 -26.06 12.54
C GLY A 51 1.85 -24.68 12.38
N TYR A 52 1.31 -23.80 11.53
CA TYR A 52 1.92 -22.48 11.28
C TYR A 52 2.04 -21.63 12.55
N ASP A 53 1.02 -21.67 13.42
CA ASP A 53 1.01 -20.88 14.66
C ASP A 53 2.12 -21.36 15.61
N THR A 54 2.33 -22.67 15.67
CA THR A 54 3.38 -23.29 16.48
C THR A 54 4.76 -23.00 15.91
N LEU A 55 4.91 -22.92 14.58
CA LEU A 55 6.14 -22.51 13.91
C LEU A 55 6.58 -21.12 14.36
N PHE A 56 5.74 -20.12 14.15
CA PHE A 56 6.09 -18.73 14.46
C PHE A 56 6.13 -18.43 15.95
N THR A 57 5.40 -19.17 16.78
CA THR A 57 5.51 -19.06 18.25
C THR A 57 6.87 -19.55 18.75
N ARG A 58 7.39 -20.63 18.18
CA ARG A 58 8.72 -21.14 18.56
C ARG A 58 9.84 -20.32 17.92
N HIS A 59 9.61 -19.86 16.70
CA HIS A 59 10.60 -19.28 15.79
C HIS A 59 10.04 -18.00 15.15
N PRO A 60 9.94 -16.88 15.88
CA PRO A 60 9.42 -15.63 15.34
C PRO A 60 10.30 -15.06 14.23
N GLU A 61 11.62 -15.28 14.31
CA GLU A 61 12.61 -14.89 13.30
C GLU A 61 12.76 -15.86 12.12
N ALA A 62 11.83 -16.81 11.95
CA ALA A 62 11.90 -17.82 10.89
C ALA A 62 12.08 -17.21 9.49
N VAL A 63 11.39 -16.11 9.18
CA VAL A 63 11.54 -15.42 7.88
C VAL A 63 12.94 -14.86 7.70
N GLN A 64 13.47 -14.18 8.72
CA GLN A 64 14.83 -13.63 8.69
C GLN A 64 15.88 -14.72 8.46
N ARG A 65 15.77 -15.80 9.23
CA ARG A 65 16.73 -16.91 9.19
C ARG A 65 16.68 -17.64 7.86
N LEU A 66 15.50 -17.82 7.29
CA LEU A 66 15.34 -18.41 5.95
C LEU A 66 15.94 -17.50 4.87
N CYS A 67 15.73 -16.17 4.92
CA CYS A 67 16.38 -15.24 4.00
C CYS A 67 17.92 -15.30 4.09
N ALA A 68 18.48 -15.49 5.30
CA ALA A 68 19.92 -15.48 5.53
C ALA A 68 20.60 -16.81 5.17
N THR A 69 20.02 -17.95 5.59
CA THR A 69 20.70 -19.26 5.52
C THR A 69 20.19 -20.14 4.38
N ALA A 70 18.89 -20.11 4.07
CA ALA A 70 18.27 -21.05 3.14
C ALA A 70 17.10 -20.42 2.36
N PRO A 71 17.38 -19.45 1.46
CA PRO A 71 16.34 -18.73 0.72
C PRO A 71 15.52 -19.63 -0.21
N THR A 72 16.07 -20.79 -0.60
CA THR A 72 15.37 -21.80 -1.40
C THR A 72 14.15 -22.41 -0.69
N LEU A 73 14.06 -22.32 0.64
CA LEU A 73 12.92 -22.80 1.43
C LEU A 73 11.80 -21.75 1.51
N MET A 74 12.08 -20.50 1.15
CA MET A 74 11.11 -19.40 1.25
C MET A 74 9.85 -19.64 0.41
N PRO A 75 9.93 -20.12 -0.85
CA PRO A 75 8.73 -20.46 -1.61
C PRO A 75 7.88 -21.52 -0.90
N THR A 76 8.51 -22.57 -0.36
CA THR A 76 7.81 -23.63 0.38
C THR A 76 7.08 -23.08 1.62
N LEU A 77 7.71 -22.15 2.35
CA LEU A 77 7.08 -21.46 3.48
C LEU A 77 5.86 -20.68 3.00
N LEU A 78 6.04 -19.82 1.99
CA LEU A 78 5.01 -18.91 1.52
C LEU A 78 3.84 -19.62 0.85
N ASP A 79 4.08 -20.73 0.16
CA ASP A 79 3.06 -21.60 -0.41
C ASP A 79 2.25 -22.31 0.69
N GLY A 80 2.92 -22.75 1.77
CA GLY A 80 2.26 -23.35 2.92
C GLY A 80 1.35 -22.39 3.68
N LEU A 81 1.61 -21.08 3.60
CA LEU A 81 0.76 -20.03 4.19
C LEU A 81 -0.49 -19.69 3.35
N VAL A 82 -0.73 -20.42 2.26
CA VAL A 82 -1.89 -20.21 1.38
C VAL A 82 -2.71 -21.48 1.27
N TRP A 83 -3.99 -21.38 1.63
CA TRP A 83 -4.94 -22.43 1.34
C TRP A 83 -5.88 -22.04 0.19
N ARG A 84 -6.04 -22.94 -0.78
CA ARG A 84 -6.85 -22.72 -1.99
C ARG A 84 -7.95 -23.77 -2.09
N SER A 85 -9.22 -23.34 -2.01
CA SER A 85 -10.39 -24.24 -2.15
C SER A 85 -10.33 -25.05 -3.43
N ARG A 86 -10.65 -26.35 -3.44
CA ARG A 86 -10.73 -27.12 -4.69
C ARG A 86 -11.92 -26.72 -5.56
N GLN A 87 -12.98 -26.21 -4.94
CA GLN A 87 -14.21 -25.83 -5.63
C GLN A 87 -14.13 -24.40 -6.15
N THR A 88 -14.50 -24.23 -7.41
CA THR A 88 -14.71 -22.93 -8.06
C THR A 88 -16.21 -22.65 -8.07
N ARG A 89 -16.63 -21.46 -7.64
CA ARG A 89 -18.02 -21.00 -7.72
C ARG A 89 -18.05 -19.74 -8.56
N GLU A 90 -18.92 -19.70 -9.57
CA GLU A 90 -19.11 -18.52 -10.43
C GLU A 90 -17.81 -18.01 -11.10
N GLY A 91 -16.89 -18.93 -11.43
CA GLY A 91 -15.58 -18.57 -12.00
C GLY A 91 -14.55 -18.09 -10.98
N PHE A 92 -14.92 -17.92 -9.70
CA PHE A 92 -14.01 -17.52 -8.62
C PHE A 92 -13.63 -18.69 -7.72
N ARG A 93 -12.40 -18.66 -7.22
CA ARG A 93 -11.85 -19.65 -6.30
C ARG A 93 -11.51 -18.99 -4.96
N ARG A 94 -12.05 -19.53 -3.86
CA ARG A 94 -11.73 -19.04 -2.51
C ARG A 94 -10.28 -19.36 -2.14
N VAL A 95 -9.57 -18.34 -1.67
CA VAL A 95 -8.20 -18.44 -1.16
C VAL A 95 -8.15 -17.83 0.24
N ASN A 96 -7.56 -18.55 1.20
CA ASN A 96 -7.31 -18.05 2.55
C ASN A 96 -5.80 -17.86 2.72
N TYR A 97 -5.39 -16.68 3.19
CA TYR A 97 -4.00 -16.33 3.46
C TYR A 97 -3.74 -16.30 4.97
N TYR A 98 -2.70 -16.99 5.44
CA TYR A 98 -2.32 -17.08 6.85
C TYR A 98 -1.15 -16.16 7.17
N VAL A 99 -1.43 -14.85 7.21
CA VAL A 99 -0.41 -13.79 7.32
C VAL A 99 -0.32 -13.17 8.72
N LYS A 100 -1.02 -13.72 9.73
CA LYS A 100 -1.08 -13.18 11.10
C LYS A 100 0.32 -12.89 11.66
N HIS A 101 1.16 -13.92 11.70
CA HIS A 101 2.54 -13.84 12.22
C HIS A 101 3.53 -13.13 11.28
N LEU A 102 3.12 -12.87 10.03
CA LEU A 102 3.87 -12.00 9.13
C LEU A 102 3.59 -10.52 9.42
N ILE A 103 2.40 -10.18 9.90
CA ILE A 103 2.03 -8.80 10.22
C ILE A 103 2.40 -8.44 11.66
N GLN A 104 2.12 -9.36 12.58
CA GLN A 104 2.19 -9.14 14.01
C GLN A 104 3.22 -10.06 14.64
N ASP A 105 4.03 -9.51 15.53
CA ASP A 105 4.93 -10.25 16.39
C ASP A 105 4.18 -10.87 17.59
N LEU A 106 4.85 -11.71 18.38
CA LEU A 106 4.26 -12.37 19.56
C LEU A 106 3.75 -11.39 20.61
N ASP A 107 4.42 -10.24 20.75
CA ASP A 107 4.04 -9.16 21.67
C ASP A 107 2.90 -8.27 21.14
N GLY A 108 2.43 -8.55 19.94
CA GLY A 108 1.35 -7.81 19.31
C GLY A 108 1.78 -6.58 18.51
N ASN A 109 3.09 -6.30 18.47
CA ASN A 109 3.69 -5.22 17.67
C ASN A 109 3.75 -5.59 16.17
N LEU A 110 3.99 -4.60 15.30
CA LEU A 110 4.23 -4.86 13.88
C LEU A 110 5.55 -5.61 13.70
N SER A 111 5.51 -6.69 12.93
CA SER A 111 6.70 -7.50 12.68
C SER A 111 7.65 -6.82 11.67
N MET A 112 8.96 -7.11 11.78
CA MET A 112 9.98 -6.65 10.83
C MET A 112 10.10 -7.57 9.59
N ASN A 113 9.20 -8.55 9.43
CA ASN A 113 9.29 -9.54 8.37
C ASN A 113 9.28 -8.92 6.97
N LEU A 114 8.52 -7.85 6.74
CA LEU A 114 8.51 -7.16 5.45
C LEU A 114 9.86 -6.50 5.14
N GLU A 115 10.48 -5.89 6.14
CA GLU A 115 11.79 -5.24 5.99
C GLU A 115 12.86 -6.28 5.63
N TRP A 116 12.87 -7.43 6.30
CA TRP A 116 13.79 -8.53 5.99
C TRP A 116 13.58 -9.10 4.58
N LEU A 117 12.32 -9.22 4.14
CA LEU A 117 12.00 -9.66 2.77
C LEU A 117 12.47 -8.66 1.72
N VAL A 118 12.27 -7.35 1.96
CA VAL A 118 12.71 -6.28 1.06
C VAL A 118 14.24 -6.18 1.02
N ALA A 119 14.90 -6.29 2.18
CA ALA A 119 16.36 -6.27 2.29
C ALA A 119 17.03 -7.45 1.56
N HIS A 120 16.38 -8.62 1.53
CA HIS A 120 16.86 -9.77 0.78
C HIS A 120 16.79 -9.55 -0.74
N GLY A 121 15.79 -8.81 -1.23
CA GLY A 121 15.78 -8.29 -2.60
C GLY A 121 15.54 -9.31 -3.72
N ASP A 122 15.10 -10.54 -3.43
CA ASP A 122 14.80 -11.53 -4.47
C ASP A 122 13.45 -11.23 -5.17
N PRO A 123 13.45 -10.90 -6.48
CA PRO A 123 12.23 -10.57 -7.21
C PRO A 123 11.24 -11.75 -7.30
N LYS A 124 11.69 -13.00 -7.21
CA LYS A 124 10.79 -14.16 -7.24
C LYS A 124 9.98 -14.27 -5.96
N ILE A 125 10.62 -14.03 -4.82
CA ILE A 125 9.99 -14.09 -3.50
C ILE A 125 9.03 -12.90 -3.32
N ILE A 126 9.45 -11.69 -3.69
CA ILE A 126 8.62 -10.48 -3.53
C ILE A 126 7.33 -10.55 -4.35
N ARG A 127 7.36 -11.17 -5.53
CA ARG A 127 6.18 -11.35 -6.39
C ARG A 127 5.21 -12.44 -5.91
N HIS A 128 5.58 -13.19 -4.87
CA HIS A 128 4.73 -14.26 -4.35
C HIS A 128 3.38 -13.69 -3.83
N PRO A 129 2.24 -14.30 -4.16
CA PRO A 129 0.92 -13.76 -3.80
C PRO A 129 0.74 -13.53 -2.30
N THR A 130 1.33 -14.37 -1.44
CA THR A 130 1.34 -14.18 0.02
C THR A 130 2.03 -12.88 0.44
N VAL A 131 3.18 -12.56 -0.17
CA VAL A 131 3.97 -11.36 0.14
C VAL A 131 3.26 -10.12 -0.38
N VAL A 132 2.69 -10.20 -1.59
CA VAL A 132 1.87 -9.12 -2.17
C VAL A 132 0.66 -8.83 -1.26
N MET A 133 -0.10 -9.86 -0.88
CA MET A 133 -1.25 -9.70 0.03
C MET A 133 -0.83 -9.11 1.39
N PHE A 134 0.31 -9.53 1.92
CA PHE A 134 0.87 -8.99 3.14
C PHE A 134 1.22 -7.49 3.02
N ALA A 135 1.91 -7.11 1.94
CA ALA A 135 2.25 -5.72 1.67
C ALA A 135 1.00 -4.85 1.43
N ASP A 136 0.01 -5.36 0.70
CA ASP A 136 -1.27 -4.68 0.45
C ASP A 136 -2.02 -4.44 1.75
N LEU A 137 -2.09 -5.43 2.65
CA LEU A 137 -2.74 -5.27 3.95
C LEU A 137 -2.09 -4.14 4.78
N LEU A 138 -0.75 -4.10 4.83
CA LEU A 138 -0.03 -3.03 5.51
C LEU A 138 -0.27 -1.67 4.84
N TRP A 139 -0.31 -1.62 3.51
CA TRP A 139 -0.58 -0.39 2.78
C TRP A 139 -1.99 0.14 3.07
N TYR A 140 -3.02 -0.69 2.85
CA TYR A 140 -4.40 -0.27 3.00
C TYR A 140 -4.78 0.06 4.45
N LYS A 141 -4.26 -0.68 5.43
CA LYS A 141 -4.66 -0.50 6.84
C LYS A 141 -3.80 0.52 7.61
N LEU A 142 -2.53 0.70 7.23
CA LEU A 142 -1.59 1.52 7.99
C LEU A 142 -1.03 2.67 7.16
N ALA A 143 -0.35 2.35 6.05
CA ALA A 143 0.46 3.34 5.34
C ALA A 143 -0.38 4.38 4.58
N SER A 144 -1.48 3.96 3.95
CA SER A 144 -2.34 4.83 3.15
C SER A 144 -2.92 5.98 3.98
N TYR A 145 -3.40 5.70 5.19
CA TYR A 145 -3.95 6.71 6.08
C TYR A 145 -2.89 7.74 6.50
N LYS A 146 -1.70 7.27 6.90
CA LYS A 146 -0.58 8.15 7.26
C LYS A 146 -0.11 8.99 6.08
N PHE A 147 -0.05 8.40 4.88
CA PHE A 147 0.34 9.08 3.66
C PHE A 147 -0.65 10.17 3.28
N VAL A 148 -1.96 9.85 3.24
CA VAL A 148 -3.01 10.82 2.92
C VAL A 148 -3.04 11.95 3.93
N LEU A 149 -2.91 11.67 5.23
CA LEU A 149 -2.87 12.69 6.27
C LEU A 149 -1.66 13.62 6.11
N SER A 150 -0.48 13.07 5.78
CA SER A 150 0.73 13.86 5.52
C SER A 150 0.59 14.76 4.29
N LYS A 151 -0.12 14.30 3.26
CA LYS A 151 -0.32 15.06 2.01
C LYS A 151 -1.54 15.97 2.02
N LEU A 152 -2.40 15.88 3.04
CA LEU A 152 -3.62 16.68 3.15
C LEU A 152 -3.34 18.19 3.11
N TYR A 153 -2.29 18.65 3.80
CA TYR A 153 -1.89 20.06 3.77
C TYR A 153 -1.48 20.53 2.38
N PHE A 154 -0.70 19.71 1.65
CA PHE A 154 -0.32 20.02 0.28
C PHE A 154 -1.53 20.09 -0.64
N LEU A 155 -2.49 19.16 -0.50
CA LEU A 155 -3.72 19.19 -1.27
C LEU A 155 -4.55 20.45 -0.96
N LEU A 156 -4.65 20.83 0.31
CA LEU A 156 -5.35 22.04 0.73
C LEU A 156 -4.72 23.29 0.11
N MET A 157 -3.40 23.43 0.20
CA MET A 157 -2.68 24.55 -0.42
C MET A 157 -2.84 24.57 -1.94
N LEU A 158 -2.84 23.41 -2.59
CA LEU A 158 -3.07 23.30 -4.02
C LEU A 158 -4.49 23.74 -4.40
N VAL A 159 -5.51 23.40 -3.61
CA VAL A 159 -6.88 23.87 -3.83
C VAL A 159 -6.98 25.38 -3.68
N ILE A 160 -6.40 25.97 -2.63
CA ILE A 160 -6.38 27.43 -2.44
C ILE A 160 -5.67 28.12 -3.60
N PHE A 161 -4.56 27.56 -4.07
CA PHE A 161 -3.82 28.12 -5.19
C PHE A 161 -4.64 28.09 -6.49
N ILE A 162 -5.31 26.97 -6.80
CA ILE A 162 -6.16 26.85 -7.99
C ILE A 162 -7.34 27.82 -7.91
N THR A 163 -8.02 27.93 -6.77
CA THR A 163 -9.15 28.86 -6.64
C THR A 163 -8.70 30.31 -6.72
N SER A 164 -7.55 30.66 -6.16
CA SER A 164 -6.94 31.98 -6.31
C SER A 164 -6.68 32.31 -7.78
N GLN A 165 -6.06 31.40 -8.53
CA GLN A 165 -5.79 31.59 -9.97
C GLN A 165 -7.05 31.55 -10.84
N ALA A 166 -8.11 30.87 -10.43
CA ALA A 166 -9.37 30.84 -11.17
C ALA A 166 -10.23 32.10 -10.97
N ILE A 167 -10.16 32.72 -9.77
CA ILE A 167 -10.99 33.88 -9.41
C ILE A 167 -10.34 35.20 -9.86
N ILE A 168 -9.02 35.33 -9.72
CA ILE A 168 -8.30 36.57 -10.06
C ILE A 168 -8.55 37.03 -11.51
N PRO A 169 -8.39 36.21 -12.57
CA PRO A 169 -8.58 36.67 -13.94
C PRO A 169 -10.03 37.07 -14.26
N ASN A 170 -11.01 36.48 -13.56
CA ASN A 170 -12.41 36.87 -13.73
C ASN A 170 -12.70 38.26 -13.16
N HIS A 171 -12.07 38.65 -12.05
CA HIS A 171 -12.25 39.99 -11.50
C HIS A 171 -11.45 41.07 -12.25
N THR A 172 -10.23 40.76 -12.70
CA THR A 172 -9.42 41.71 -13.47
C THR A 172 -10.08 42.02 -14.82
N GLY A 173 -10.62 41.01 -15.51
CA GLY A 173 -11.38 41.22 -16.74
C GLY A 173 -12.62 42.10 -16.54
N GLN A 174 -13.38 41.88 -15.47
CA GLN A 174 -14.61 42.64 -15.17
C GLN A 174 -14.36 44.09 -14.73
N GLN A 175 -13.25 44.34 -14.02
CA GLN A 175 -12.85 45.71 -13.65
C GLN A 175 -12.41 46.49 -14.89
N GLN A 176 -11.64 45.87 -15.78
CA GLN A 176 -11.18 46.50 -17.01
C GLN A 176 -12.36 46.88 -17.92
N THR A 177 -13.37 46.01 -18.07
CA THR A 177 -14.57 46.34 -18.86
C THR A 177 -15.41 47.46 -18.23
N ARG A 178 -15.46 47.55 -16.89
CA ARG A 178 -16.19 48.62 -16.20
C ARG A 178 -15.48 49.96 -16.28
N GLU A 179 -14.16 49.97 -16.15
CA GLU A 179 -13.36 51.19 -16.31
C GLU A 179 -13.42 51.70 -17.76
N GLU A 180 -13.37 50.81 -18.75
CA GLU A 180 -13.57 51.17 -20.17
C GLU A 180 -14.98 51.73 -20.43
N LEU A 181 -16.03 51.13 -19.86
CA LEU A 181 -17.40 51.62 -20.02
C LEU A 181 -17.60 53.01 -19.38
N LEU A 182 -17.02 53.22 -18.19
CA LEU A 182 -17.06 54.52 -17.49
C LEU A 182 -16.24 55.59 -18.22
N ALA A 183 -15.12 55.21 -18.85
CA ALA A 183 -14.33 56.12 -19.68
C ALA A 183 -15.10 56.57 -20.94
N ILE A 184 -15.86 55.66 -21.57
CA ILE A 184 -16.70 55.99 -22.72
C ILE A 184 -17.85 56.93 -22.30
N GLU A 185 -18.52 56.65 -21.17
CA GLU A 185 -19.65 57.47 -20.67
C GLU A 185 -19.20 58.88 -20.22
N THR A 186 -17.98 59.01 -19.69
CA THR A 186 -17.38 60.33 -19.34
C THR A 186 -16.84 61.09 -20.55
N CYS A 187 -16.49 60.41 -21.64
CA CYS A 187 -16.18 61.06 -22.92
C CYS A 187 -17.45 61.55 -23.64
N GLU A 188 -18.55 60.78 -23.59
CA GLU A 188 -19.83 61.16 -24.23
C GLU A 188 -20.52 62.34 -23.53
N THR A 189 -20.29 62.51 -22.22
CA THR A 189 -20.81 63.66 -21.44
C THR A 189 -19.94 64.93 -21.53
N ASN A 190 -18.76 64.86 -22.15
CA ASN A 190 -17.83 65.98 -22.32
C ASN A 190 -17.71 66.47 -23.77
N GLU A 191 -18.60 66.08 -24.69
CA GLU A 191 -18.72 66.81 -25.95
C GLU A 191 -19.30 68.21 -25.68
N PRO A 192 -18.55 69.31 -25.88
CA PRO A 192 -19.16 70.61 -25.92
C PRO A 192 -20.07 70.67 -27.16
N GLU A 193 -21.30 71.17 -26.97
CA GLU A 193 -22.22 71.56 -28.04
C GLU A 193 -21.44 72.22 -29.20
N CYS A 194 -21.21 71.46 -30.27
CA CYS A 194 -20.75 72.01 -31.53
C CYS A 194 -21.92 72.79 -32.13
N THR A 195 -21.96 74.08 -31.82
CA THR A 195 -22.80 75.08 -32.48
C THR A 195 -22.37 75.18 -33.94
N CYS A 196 -23.12 74.50 -34.82
CA CYS A 196 -23.04 74.70 -36.27
C CYS A 196 -23.48 76.13 -36.62
N HIS A 197 -22.53 77.05 -36.77
CA HIS A 197 -22.76 78.33 -37.41
C HIS A 197 -23.01 78.11 -38.92
N ARG A 198 -24.26 78.30 -39.34
CA ARG A 198 -24.70 78.34 -40.73
C ARG A 198 -24.46 79.75 -41.28
N GLU A 199 -23.38 79.94 -42.00
CA GLU A 199 -23.06 81.21 -42.66
C GLU A 199 -23.79 81.30 -44.01
N SER A 200 -24.80 82.16 -44.08
CA SER A 200 -25.51 82.52 -45.31
C SER A 200 -24.72 83.59 -46.07
N LYS A 201 -24.22 83.28 -47.27
CA LYS A 201 -23.79 84.30 -48.24
C LYS A 201 -24.98 84.78 -49.09
N PRO A 202 -25.11 86.10 -49.35
CA PRO A 202 -26.19 86.65 -50.16
C PRO A 202 -25.92 86.47 -51.67
N LEU A 203 -27.01 86.32 -52.41
CA LEU A 203 -27.10 86.52 -53.85
C LEU A 203 -26.89 88.01 -54.17
N ASP A 204 -26.10 88.34 -55.18
CA ASP A 204 -26.35 89.51 -56.05
C ASP A 204 -25.60 89.37 -57.40
N ILE A 205 -26.41 89.38 -58.47
CA ILE A 205 -26.19 89.73 -59.89
C ILE A 205 -25.28 88.81 -60.74
#